data_AF-A0A8X8K9P7-F1
#
_entry.id   AF-A0A8X8K9P7-F1
#
_cell.length_a   1.000
_cell.length_b   1.000
_cell.length_c   1.000
_cell.angle_alpha   90.00
_cell.angle_beta   90.00
_cell.angle_gamma   90.00
#
_symmetry.space_group_name_H-M   'P 1'
#
loop_
_entity.id
_entity.type
_entity.pdbx_description
1 polymer ?
#
loop_
_entity_poly.entity_id
_entity_poly.type
_entity_poly.pdbx_seq_one_letter_code
_entity_poly.pdbx_strand_id
1 'polypeptide(L)'
;MNNWAFWSTVHLLWLEFQSFPFVVYAEGPGLAGAILPALVSAFIFTHDRTPLTRVSVPMRKLLVGGALFCAVMGMRTGYWTDAGYHFLDAGLILWPVIALLSPDFRAWWSYPLTFFPMLLVDVMGAGEYGHWTGNFWFGVGGMGFSDGLFIGPASALICALVCAALGSVLRQRGIFHLETF
;
A
#
# COMPACT_ATOMS: atom_id res chain seq x y z
N MET A 1 14.94 32.17 -35.97
CA MET A 1 15.56 30.94 -35.41
C MET A 1 15.49 29.85 -36.48
N ASN A 2 16.56 29.10 -36.72
CA ASN A 2 16.52 27.96 -37.65
C ASN A 2 15.61 26.86 -37.05
N ASN A 3 14.67 26.33 -37.84
CA ASN A 3 13.77 25.25 -37.44
C ASN A 3 14.52 24.05 -36.84
N TRP A 4 15.71 23.74 -37.38
CA TRP A 4 16.53 22.64 -36.89
C TRP A 4 16.97 22.85 -35.43
N ALA A 5 17.46 24.06 -35.10
CA ALA A 5 17.87 24.41 -33.75
C ALA A 5 16.70 24.41 -32.75
N PHE A 6 15.52 24.85 -33.19
CA PHE A 6 14.30 24.78 -32.37
C PHE A 6 13.94 23.33 -32.04
N TRP A 7 13.86 22.44 -33.04
CA TRP A 7 13.48 21.04 -32.82
C TRP A 7 14.50 20.24 -32.00
N SER A 8 15.80 20.49 -32.20
CA SER A 8 16.84 19.88 -31.35
C SER A 8 16.74 20.32 -29.89
N THR A 9 16.41 21.59 -29.65
CA THR A 9 16.24 22.12 -28.28
C THR A 9 15.01 21.51 -27.61
N VAL A 10 13.89 21.39 -28.32
CA VAL A 10 12.67 20.72 -27.83
C VAL A 10 12.94 19.26 -27.51
N HIS A 11 13.69 18.56 -28.37
CA HIS A 11 14.05 17.16 -28.13
C HIS A 11 14.95 16.99 -26.89
N LEU A 12 15.93 17.87 -26.70
CA LEU A 12 16.79 17.86 -25.51
C LEU A 12 16.00 18.13 -24.22
N LEU A 13 15.13 19.14 -24.23
CA LEU A 13 14.24 19.44 -23.10
C LEU A 13 13.28 18.28 -22.82
N TRP A 14 12.83 17.57 -23.85
CA TRP A 14 12.02 16.36 -23.69
C TRP A 14 12.81 15.22 -23.03
N LEU A 15 14.06 14.98 -23.45
CA LEU A 15 14.93 13.98 -22.83
C LEU A 15 15.30 14.34 -21.38
N GLU A 16 15.53 15.62 -21.09
CA GLU A 16 15.77 16.14 -19.74
C GLU A 16 14.50 16.06 -18.88
N PHE A 17 13.33 16.28 -19.47
CA PHE A 17 12.06 16.05 -18.80
C PHE A 17 11.86 14.56 -18.46
N GLN A 18 12.13 13.69 -19.42
CA GLN A 18 12.06 12.24 -19.27
C GLN A 18 13.10 11.68 -18.30
N SER A 19 14.19 12.41 -18.04
CA SER A 19 15.20 12.02 -17.04
C SER A 19 14.85 12.46 -15.62
N PHE A 20 13.80 13.28 -15.43
CA PHE A 20 13.36 13.62 -14.07
C PHE A 20 12.89 12.37 -13.32
N PRO A 21 13.34 12.17 -12.06
CA PRO A 21 13.00 10.99 -11.27
C PRO A 21 11.49 10.73 -11.18
N PHE A 22 10.69 11.79 -11.10
CA PHE A 22 9.23 11.69 -11.07
C PHE A 22 8.63 11.17 -12.39
N VAL A 23 9.18 11.57 -13.53
CA VAL A 23 8.66 11.21 -14.87
C VAL A 23 9.01 9.75 -15.18
N VAL A 24 10.25 9.34 -14.89
CA VAL A 24 10.68 7.93 -14.95
C VAL A 24 9.79 7.04 -14.06
N TYR A 25 9.35 7.57 -12.91
CA TYR A 25 8.49 6.86 -11.97
C TYR A 25 7.01 6.82 -12.39
N ALA A 26 6.55 7.87 -13.07
CA ALA A 26 5.18 8.03 -13.53
C ALA A 26 4.90 7.35 -14.88
N GLU A 27 5.91 6.78 -15.52
CA GLU A 27 5.78 5.99 -16.74
C GLU A 27 6.06 4.49 -16.47
N GLY A 28 5.35 3.60 -17.16
CA GLY A 28 5.58 2.16 -17.08
C GLY A 28 5.19 1.50 -15.72
N PRO A 29 5.98 0.54 -15.20
CA PRO A 29 5.63 -0.26 -14.02
C PRO A 29 5.45 0.55 -12.71
N GLY A 30 6.15 1.69 -12.55
CA GLY A 30 6.03 2.54 -11.36
C GLY A 30 4.66 3.22 -11.20
N LEU A 31 4.03 3.55 -12.34
CA LEU A 31 2.66 4.05 -12.39
C LEU A 31 1.67 3.02 -11.84
N ALA A 32 1.77 1.78 -12.32
CA ALA A 32 0.87 0.69 -11.92
C ALA A 32 1.12 0.22 -10.49
N GLY A 33 2.38 0.14 -10.06
CA GLY A 33 2.75 -0.49 -8.80
C GLY A 33 2.80 0.45 -7.59
N ALA A 34 2.86 1.77 -7.76
CA ALA A 34 2.87 2.72 -6.63
C ALA A 34 1.88 3.86 -6.78
N ILE A 35 1.83 4.53 -7.95
CA ILE A 35 0.98 5.71 -8.11
C ILE A 35 -0.49 5.33 -8.09
N LEU A 36 -0.93 4.32 -8.85
CA LEU A 36 -2.32 3.87 -8.84
C LEU A 36 -2.78 3.40 -7.45
N PRO A 37 -2.05 2.51 -6.73
CA PRO A 37 -2.39 2.16 -5.34
C PRO A 37 -2.43 3.35 -4.38
N ALA A 38 -1.52 4.32 -4.53
CA ALA A 38 -1.52 5.53 -3.72
C ALA A 38 -2.75 6.39 -4.00
N LEU A 39 -3.15 6.55 -5.26
CA LEU A 39 -4.37 7.25 -5.65
C LEU A 39 -5.63 6.55 -5.15
N VAL A 40 -5.70 5.22 -5.24
CA VAL A 40 -6.81 4.42 -4.68
C VAL A 40 -6.87 4.59 -3.17
N SER A 41 -5.73 4.52 -2.48
CA SER A 41 -5.63 4.71 -1.04
C SER A 41 -6.08 6.11 -0.62
N ALA A 42 -5.65 7.15 -1.35
CA ALA A 42 -6.06 8.53 -1.13
C ALA A 42 -7.56 8.72 -1.40
N PHE A 43 -8.08 8.12 -2.46
CA PHE A 43 -9.51 8.12 -2.76
C PHE A 43 -10.31 7.50 -1.61
N ILE A 44 -9.92 6.31 -1.13
CA ILE A 44 -10.58 5.64 -0.01
C ILE A 44 -10.57 6.53 1.23
N PHE A 45 -9.43 7.09 1.63
CA PHE A 45 -9.38 7.93 2.83
C PHE A 45 -10.12 9.27 2.69
N THR A 46 -10.17 9.86 1.50
CA THR A 46 -10.86 11.15 1.27
C THR A 46 -12.36 11.00 1.06
N HIS A 47 -12.81 9.87 0.50
CA HIS A 47 -14.23 9.59 0.25
C HIS A 47 -14.87 8.78 1.38
N ASP A 48 -14.08 8.26 2.30
CA ASP A 48 -14.60 7.72 3.55
C ASP A 48 -15.18 8.86 4.41
N ARG A 49 -16.50 8.96 4.41
CA ARG A 49 -17.26 9.93 5.20
C ARG A 49 -17.29 9.64 6.70
N THR A 50 -16.71 8.53 7.16
CA THR A 50 -16.61 8.22 8.58
C THR A 50 -15.38 8.94 9.13
N PRO A 51 -15.55 9.99 9.95
CA PRO A 51 -14.42 10.63 10.55
C PRO A 51 -13.77 9.65 11.54
N LEU A 52 -12.44 9.61 11.56
CA LEU A 52 -11.67 8.77 12.50
C LEU A 52 -12.09 8.99 13.96
N THR A 53 -12.68 10.15 14.28
CA THR A 53 -13.24 10.47 15.60
C THR A 53 -14.40 9.57 16.01
N ARG A 54 -15.17 9.02 15.05
CA ARG A 54 -16.28 8.06 15.28
C ARG A 54 -15.82 6.61 15.39
N VAL A 55 -14.55 6.34 15.09
CA VAL A 55 -13.94 5.03 15.31
C VAL A 55 -13.58 4.88 16.78
N SER A 56 -13.86 3.72 17.37
CA SER A 56 -13.54 3.46 18.78
C SER A 56 -12.05 3.67 19.06
N VAL A 57 -11.70 4.14 20.26
CA VAL A 57 -10.30 4.32 20.67
C VAL A 57 -9.49 3.01 20.52
N PRO A 58 -10.02 1.83 20.91
CA PRO A 58 -9.35 0.56 20.67
C PRO A 58 -9.08 0.31 19.19
N MET A 59 -10.08 0.54 18.33
CA MET A 59 -9.93 0.36 16.89
C MET A 59 -8.88 1.30 16.31
N ARG A 60 -8.88 2.60 16.65
CA ARG A 60 -7.82 3.52 16.19
C ARG A 60 -6.41 3.05 16.56
N LYS A 61 -6.22 2.57 17.79
CA LYS A 61 -4.95 2.00 18.25
C LYS A 61 -4.59 0.73 17.48
N LEU A 62 -5.57 -0.11 17.19
CA LEU A 62 -5.40 -1.33 16.40
C LEU A 62 -5.03 -1.01 14.94
N LEU A 63 -5.61 0.03 14.33
CA LEU A 63 -5.27 0.45 12.97
C LEU A 63 -3.82 0.92 12.89
N VAL A 64 -3.40 1.82 13.79
CA VAL A 64 -2.03 2.34 13.82
C VAL A 64 -1.04 1.25 14.22
N GLY A 65 -1.32 0.53 15.30
CA GLY A 65 -0.46 -0.55 15.81
C GLY A 65 -0.34 -1.71 14.84
N GLY A 66 -1.43 -2.07 14.16
CA GLY A 66 -1.45 -3.10 13.12
C GLY A 66 -0.65 -2.69 11.88
N ALA A 67 -0.81 -1.46 11.41
CA ALA A 67 -0.04 -0.93 10.29
C ALA A 67 1.47 -0.90 10.61
N LEU A 68 1.85 -0.44 11.82
CA LEU A 68 3.24 -0.45 12.28
C LEU A 68 3.77 -1.88 12.48
N PHE A 69 2.97 -2.79 13.02
CA PHE A 69 3.33 -4.20 13.17
C PHE A 69 3.64 -4.81 11.80
N CYS A 70 2.77 -4.62 10.81
CA CYS A 70 3.02 -5.05 9.45
C CYS A 70 4.36 -4.48 8.96
N ALA A 71 4.58 -3.17 9.04
CA ALA A 71 5.83 -2.56 8.59
C ALA A 71 7.08 -3.14 9.29
N VAL A 72 7.04 -3.32 10.61
CA VAL A 72 8.15 -3.92 11.37
C VAL A 72 8.39 -5.36 10.98
N MET A 73 7.34 -6.15 10.81
CA MET A 73 7.47 -7.52 10.33
C MET A 73 8.11 -7.56 8.94
N GLY A 74 7.66 -6.72 8.00
CA GLY A 74 8.23 -6.66 6.66
C GLY A 74 9.69 -6.23 6.63
N MET A 75 10.11 -5.32 7.51
CA MET A 75 11.53 -5.02 7.70
C MET A 75 12.30 -6.24 8.23
N ARG A 76 11.77 -6.91 9.26
CA ARG A 76 12.47 -8.01 9.95
C ARG A 76 12.57 -9.29 9.14
N THR A 77 11.59 -9.58 8.30
CA THR A 77 11.56 -10.81 7.48
C THR A 77 12.21 -10.62 6.12
N GLY A 78 12.73 -9.43 5.81
CA GLY A 78 13.39 -9.15 4.54
C GLY A 78 12.42 -9.16 3.37
N TYR A 79 11.63 -8.10 3.23
CA TYR A 79 10.66 -7.89 2.14
C TYR A 79 11.19 -8.22 0.72
N TRP A 80 12.48 -7.98 0.46
CA TRP A 80 13.15 -8.25 -0.82
C TRP A 80 13.74 -9.66 -0.96
N THR A 81 13.55 -10.52 0.04
CA THR A 81 14.05 -11.91 0.07
C THR A 81 12.91 -12.89 -0.13
N ASP A 82 13.20 -14.18 -0.36
CA ASP A 82 12.16 -15.23 -0.44
C ASP A 82 11.29 -15.32 0.84
N ALA A 83 11.76 -14.78 1.97
CA ALA A 83 11.02 -14.65 3.23
C ALA A 83 10.13 -13.37 3.30
N GLY A 84 10.18 -12.50 2.30
CA GLY A 84 9.41 -11.26 2.21
C GLY A 84 7.89 -11.46 2.08
N TYR A 85 7.45 -12.69 1.73
CA TYR A 85 6.04 -13.09 1.68
C TYR A 85 5.30 -12.89 3.01
N HIS A 86 6.01 -12.98 4.14
CA HIS A 86 5.40 -12.86 5.48
C HIS A 86 4.75 -11.52 5.78
N PHE A 87 5.15 -10.49 5.06
CA PHE A 87 4.59 -9.16 5.19
C PHE A 87 3.27 -8.99 4.42
N LEU A 88 3.20 -9.62 3.24
CA LEU A 88 1.95 -9.83 2.52
C LEU A 88 0.99 -10.62 3.41
N ASP A 89 1.48 -11.71 4.04
CA ASP A 89 0.68 -12.58 4.90
C ASP A 89 0.14 -11.85 6.14
N ALA A 90 0.93 -10.99 6.79
CA ALA A 90 0.49 -10.25 7.97
C ALA A 90 -0.69 -9.32 7.66
N GLY A 91 -0.65 -8.60 6.53
CA GLY A 91 -1.77 -7.77 6.06
C GLY A 91 -2.96 -8.60 5.57
N LEU A 92 -2.70 -9.70 4.86
CA LEU A 92 -3.73 -10.63 4.37
C LEU A 92 -4.45 -11.40 5.48
N ILE A 93 -3.86 -11.53 6.67
CA ILE A 93 -4.49 -12.20 7.80
C ILE A 93 -5.13 -11.17 8.74
N LEU A 94 -4.38 -10.14 9.13
CA LEU A 94 -4.82 -9.19 10.16
C LEU A 94 -6.10 -8.46 9.75
N TRP A 95 -6.12 -7.82 8.58
CA TRP A 95 -7.27 -7.00 8.17
C TRP A 95 -8.54 -7.81 7.92
N PRO A 96 -8.49 -8.99 7.26
CA PRO A 96 -9.67 -9.83 7.12
C PRO A 96 -10.20 -10.38 8.44
N VAL A 97 -9.33 -10.76 9.38
CA VAL A 97 -9.76 -11.17 10.72
C VAL A 97 -10.43 -10.02 11.46
N ILE A 98 -9.88 -8.82 11.41
CA ILE A 98 -10.51 -7.64 12.02
C ILE A 98 -11.87 -7.34 11.35
N ALA A 99 -11.96 -7.45 10.01
CA ALA A 99 -13.21 -7.27 9.27
C ALA A 99 -14.27 -8.33 9.61
N LEU A 100 -13.85 -9.57 9.89
CA LEU A 100 -14.71 -10.64 10.35
C LEU A 100 -15.28 -10.32 11.73
N LEU A 101 -14.42 -9.94 12.66
CA LEU A 101 -14.75 -9.83 14.08
C LEU A 101 -15.40 -8.50 14.45
N SER A 102 -14.95 -7.39 13.87
CA SER A 102 -15.36 -6.05 14.27
C SER A 102 -16.37 -5.43 13.29
N PRO A 103 -17.58 -5.05 13.76
CA PRO A 103 -18.52 -4.30 12.93
C PRO A 103 -18.06 -2.86 12.66
N ASP A 104 -17.15 -2.32 13.46
CA ASP A 104 -16.61 -0.96 13.33
C ASP A 104 -15.52 -0.86 12.27
N PHE A 105 -14.92 -2.00 11.90
CA PHE A 105 -13.89 -2.02 10.87
C PHE A 105 -14.54 -1.97 9.48
N ARG A 106 -14.20 -0.93 8.73
CA ARG A 106 -14.64 -0.81 7.35
C ARG A 106 -13.69 -1.60 6.46
N ALA A 107 -14.21 -2.64 5.79
CA ALA A 107 -13.40 -3.55 4.99
C ALA A 107 -12.50 -2.83 3.96
N TRP A 108 -12.95 -1.70 3.38
CA TRP A 108 -12.15 -0.92 2.43
C TRP A 108 -10.91 -0.26 3.03
N TRP A 109 -10.81 -0.10 4.34
CA TRP A 109 -9.58 0.38 4.98
C TRP A 109 -8.43 -0.61 4.84
N SER A 110 -8.71 -1.90 4.66
CA SER A 110 -7.67 -2.92 4.47
C SER A 110 -6.74 -2.61 3.29
N TYR A 111 -7.23 -1.94 2.24
CA TYR A 111 -6.41 -1.56 1.09
C TYR A 111 -5.31 -0.57 1.48
N PRO A 112 -5.61 0.67 1.93
CA PRO A 112 -4.56 1.62 2.32
C PRO A 112 -3.75 1.15 3.53
N LEU A 113 -4.37 0.41 4.46
CA LEU A 113 -3.67 -0.15 5.64
C LEU A 113 -2.71 -1.28 5.29
N THR A 114 -2.84 -1.89 4.12
CA THR A 114 -1.85 -2.81 3.56
C THR A 114 -0.83 -2.04 2.73
N PHE A 115 -1.30 -1.18 1.82
CA PHE A 115 -0.44 -0.45 0.88
C PHE A 115 0.62 0.42 1.56
N PHE A 116 0.26 1.28 2.52
CA PHE A 116 1.22 2.23 3.09
C PHE A 116 2.35 1.59 3.90
N PRO A 117 2.08 0.59 4.77
CA PRO A 117 3.15 -0.20 5.34
C PRO A 117 4.04 -0.81 4.26
N MET A 118 3.46 -1.28 3.15
CA MET A 118 4.24 -1.94 2.10
C MET A 118 5.16 -0.96 1.40
N LEU A 119 4.63 0.20 1.05
CA LEU A 119 5.39 1.30 0.50
C LEU A 119 6.51 1.76 1.47
N LEU A 120 6.25 1.81 2.78
CA LEU A 120 7.25 2.22 3.76
C LEU A 120 8.46 1.28 3.78
N VAL A 121 8.22 -0.03 3.88
CA VAL A 121 9.29 -1.05 3.88
C VAL A 121 10.07 -1.00 2.57
N ASP A 122 9.35 -0.80 1.46
CA ASP A 122 9.94 -0.72 0.14
C ASP A 122 10.84 0.51 -0.04
N VAL A 123 10.37 1.70 0.35
CA VAL A 123 11.17 2.94 0.33
C VAL A 123 12.42 2.83 1.20
N MET A 124 12.31 2.19 2.37
CA MET A 124 13.47 1.96 3.23
C MET A 124 14.46 0.99 2.59
N GLY A 125 14.00 -0.14 2.04
CA GLY A 125 14.86 -1.11 1.36
C GLY A 125 15.58 -0.50 0.15
N ALA A 126 14.88 0.30 -0.67
CA ALA A 126 15.47 1.03 -1.78
C ALA A 126 16.50 2.07 -1.31
N GLY A 127 16.24 2.74 -0.19
CA GLY A 127 17.17 3.68 0.43
C GLY A 127 18.45 3.00 0.93
N GLU A 128 18.34 1.86 1.61
CA GLU A 128 19.47 1.06 2.05
C GLU A 128 20.29 0.56 0.85
N TYR A 129 19.65 -0.02 -0.16
CA TYR A 129 20.34 -0.50 -1.35
C TYR A 129 21.05 0.63 -2.11
N GLY A 130 20.42 1.81 -2.23
CA GLY A 130 21.04 2.99 -2.82
C GLY A 130 22.27 3.47 -2.04
N HIS A 131 22.20 3.48 -0.71
CA HIS A 131 23.34 3.82 0.15
C HIS A 131 24.55 2.90 -0.09
N TRP A 132 24.32 1.59 -0.15
CA TRP A 132 25.39 0.59 -0.31
C TRP A 132 25.98 0.53 -1.73
N THR A 133 25.20 0.89 -2.75
CA THR A 133 25.65 0.86 -4.16
C THR A 133 26.19 2.20 -4.67
N GLY A 134 26.19 3.25 -3.84
CA GLY A 134 26.62 4.59 -4.23
C GLY A 134 25.73 5.26 -5.28
N ASN A 135 24.57 4.66 -5.57
CA ASN A 135 23.58 5.20 -6.49
C ASN A 135 22.44 5.81 -5.69
N PHE A 136 22.11 7.07 -5.98
CA PHE A 136 20.90 7.66 -5.41
C PHE A 136 19.71 6.95 -6.05
N TRP A 137 18.91 6.29 -5.22
CA TRP A 137 17.58 5.84 -5.61
C TRP A 137 17.56 4.83 -6.77
N PHE A 138 18.06 3.62 -6.51
CA PHE A 138 17.66 2.47 -7.31
C PHE A 138 16.32 1.94 -6.81
N GLY A 139 15.26 2.27 -7.54
CA GLY A 139 14.11 1.39 -7.66
C GLY A 139 13.19 1.25 -6.45
N VAL A 140 12.75 2.35 -5.86
CA VAL A 140 11.30 2.40 -5.61
C VAL A 140 10.70 2.35 -7.05
N GLY A 141 9.87 1.37 -7.36
CA GLY A 141 9.37 1.06 -8.70
C GLY A 141 10.24 0.17 -9.62
N GLY A 142 11.54 -0.04 -9.32
CA GLY A 142 12.53 -0.41 -10.36
C GLY A 142 13.24 -1.76 -10.25
N MET A 143 13.22 -2.45 -9.11
CA MET A 143 13.89 -3.75 -8.92
C MET A 143 12.94 -4.92 -8.51
N GLY A 144 11.64 -4.83 -8.80
CA GLY A 144 10.73 -5.96 -8.47
C GLY A 144 9.30 -5.60 -8.16
N PHE A 145 8.79 -4.47 -8.66
CA PHE A 145 7.40 -4.04 -8.49
C PHE A 145 6.36 -4.92 -9.20
N SER A 146 6.76 -6.07 -9.76
CA SER A 146 5.80 -7.02 -10.32
C SER A 146 4.89 -7.47 -9.19
N ASP A 147 3.65 -6.99 -9.24
CA ASP A 147 2.48 -7.56 -8.59
C ASP A 147 2.28 -7.23 -7.09
N GLY A 148 3.28 -7.27 -6.23
CA GLY A 148 3.09 -7.22 -4.77
C GLY A 148 2.33 -6.00 -4.22
N LEU A 149 2.71 -4.78 -4.61
CA LEU A 149 2.15 -3.53 -4.07
C LEU A 149 0.75 -3.18 -4.57
N PHE A 150 0.31 -3.81 -5.67
CA PHE A 150 -1.07 -3.72 -6.14
C PHE A 150 -1.90 -4.94 -5.71
N ILE A 151 -1.37 -6.15 -5.91
CA ILE A 151 -2.03 -7.43 -5.59
C ILE A 151 -2.20 -7.60 -4.09
N GLY A 152 -1.24 -7.20 -3.26
CA GLY A 152 -1.33 -7.31 -1.81
C GLY A 152 -2.51 -6.54 -1.24
N PRO A 153 -2.59 -5.21 -1.46
CA PRO A 153 -3.73 -4.41 -1.04
C PRO A 153 -5.06 -4.86 -1.66
N ALA A 154 -5.07 -5.24 -2.94
CA ALA A 154 -6.28 -5.75 -3.60
C ALA A 154 -6.76 -7.08 -3.00
N SER A 155 -5.85 -8.02 -2.75
CA SER A 155 -6.14 -9.31 -2.12
C SER A 155 -6.62 -9.12 -0.68
N ALA A 156 -5.96 -8.25 0.10
CA ALA A 156 -6.38 -7.90 1.45
C ALA A 156 -7.80 -7.31 1.47
N LEU A 157 -8.12 -6.46 0.49
CA LEU A 157 -9.46 -5.90 0.30
C LEU A 157 -10.51 -6.98 -0.01
N ILE A 158 -10.23 -7.85 -0.98
CA ILE A 158 -11.14 -8.94 -1.35
C ILE A 158 -11.40 -9.83 -0.13
N CYS A 159 -10.34 -10.27 0.56
CA CYS A 159 -10.47 -11.08 1.76
C CYS A 159 -11.25 -10.35 2.87
N ALA A 160 -10.97 -9.07 3.11
CA ALA A 160 -11.67 -8.28 4.11
C ALA A 160 -13.16 -8.09 3.78
N LEU A 161 -13.52 -7.92 2.50
CA LEU A 161 -14.92 -7.84 2.07
C LEU A 161 -15.66 -9.17 2.29
N VAL A 162 -15.03 -10.30 1.93
CA VAL A 162 -15.58 -11.64 2.17
C VAL A 162 -15.77 -11.88 3.67
N CYS A 163 -14.75 -11.56 4.47
CA CYS A 163 -14.80 -11.70 5.92
C CYS A 163 -15.84 -10.77 6.57
N ALA A 164 -15.98 -9.53 6.11
CA ALA A 164 -17.02 -8.62 6.60
C ALA A 164 -18.43 -9.14 6.31
N ALA A 165 -18.65 -9.68 5.10
CA ALA A 165 -19.92 -10.30 4.73
C ALA A 165 -20.21 -11.53 5.61
N LEU A 166 -19.22 -12.41 5.80
CA LEU A 166 -19.34 -13.57 6.68
C LEU A 166 -19.61 -13.16 8.12
N GLY A 167 -18.87 -12.17 8.64
CA GLY A 167 -19.03 -11.66 10.00
C GLY A 167 -20.43 -11.10 10.24
N SER A 168 -21.00 -10.42 9.24
CA SER A 168 -22.39 -9.94 9.27
C SER A 168 -23.38 -11.10 9.44
N VAL A 169 -23.23 -12.16 8.65
CA VAL A 169 -24.08 -13.37 8.73
C VAL A 169 -23.92 -14.06 10.09
N LEU A 170 -22.69 -14.19 10.59
CA LEU A 170 -22.42 -14.84 11.88
C LEU A 170 -23.00 -14.03 13.06
N ARG A 171 -22.93 -12.70 13.01
CA ARG A 171 -23.59 -11.81 13.99
C ARG A 171 -25.11 -11.95 13.96
N GLN A 172 -25.72 -11.99 12.78
CA GLN A 172 -27.17 -12.20 12.62
C GLN A 172 -27.64 -13.54 13.20
N ARG A 173 -26.77 -14.56 13.17
CA ARG A 173 -27.02 -15.88 13.76
C ARG A 173 -26.71 -15.96 15.25
N GLY A 174 -26.28 -14.86 15.88
CA GLY A 174 -25.90 -14.83 17.29
C GLY A 174 -24.61 -15.59 17.62
N ILE A 175 -23.80 -15.94 16.61
CA ILE A 175 -22.53 -16.66 16.80
C ILE A 175 -21.44 -15.69 17.30
N PHE A 176 -21.45 -14.45 16.79
CA PHE A 176 -20.63 -13.36 17.30
C PHE A 176 -21.52 -12.42 18.12
N HIS A 177 -21.19 -12.27 19.41
CA HIS A 177 -21.87 -11.33 20.29
C HIS A 177 -21.41 -9.90 19.99
N LEU A 178 -22.36 -8.97 19.96
CA LEU A 178 -22.14 -7.53 19.68
C LEU A 178 -21.40 -6.79 20.81
N GLU A 179 -21.03 -7.45 21.91
CA GLU A 179 -20.65 -6.78 23.16
C GLU A 179 -19.14 -6.65 23.43
N THR A 180 -18.27 -7.12 22.56
CA THR A 180 -16.82 -7.05 22.82
C THR A 180 -16.10 -6.47 21.63
N PHE A 181 -15.72 -5.19 21.70
CA PHE A 181 -14.38 -4.64 21.45
C PHE A 181 -14.31 -3.16 21.84
#